data_AF-A0A2D2D4D8-F1
#
_entry.id   AF-A0A2D2D4D8-F1
#
_cell.length_a   1.000
_cell.length_b   1.000
_cell.length_c   1.000
_cell.angle_alpha   90.00
_cell.angle_beta   90.00
_cell.angle_gamma   90.00
#
_symmetry.space_group_name_H-M   'P 1'
#
loop_
_entity.id
_entity.type
_entity.pdbx_description
1 polymer ?
#
loop_
_entity_poly.entity_id
_entity_poly.type
_entity_poly.pdbx_seq_one_letter_code
_entity_poly.pdbx_strand_id
1 'polypeptide(L)'
;MYRHLYAQTAQDSSAVARGRERDVLERAIRLLAVAKVKGPRSRESFEATDNLRRLWLLFVDDLSSDGNALPEALRASLISIGLWVMREVDAIDSGKCDNFDGLIEINQMIADGLA
;
A
#
# COMPACT_ATOMS: atom_id res chain seq x y z
N MET A 1 30.90 -16.46 -21.03
CA MET A 1 29.48 -16.86 -21.18
C MET A 1 28.85 -16.99 -19.79
N TYR A 2 28.55 -15.86 -19.11
CA TYR A 2 27.94 -15.83 -17.76
C TYR A 2 26.96 -14.64 -17.56
N ARG A 3 26.80 -13.78 -18.57
CA ARG A 3 26.03 -12.52 -18.44
C ARG A 3 24.52 -12.71 -18.61
N HIS A 4 24.08 -13.81 -19.21
CA HIS A 4 22.66 -14.05 -19.52
C HIS A 4 21.87 -14.71 -18.37
N LEU A 5 22.52 -15.36 -17.40
CA LEU A 5 21.84 -16.01 -16.27
C LEU A 5 21.46 -15.03 -15.14
N TYR A 6 22.29 -14.02 -14.87
CA TYR A 6 22.00 -13.02 -13.83
C TYR A 6 20.79 -12.13 -14.15
N ALA A 7 20.57 -11.82 -15.43
CA ALA A 7 19.44 -10.97 -15.84
C ALA A 7 18.08 -11.69 -15.67
N GLN A 8 18.02 -13.00 -15.94
CA GLN A 8 16.78 -13.77 -15.82
C GLN A 8 16.37 -13.96 -14.35
N THR A 9 17.32 -14.30 -13.47
CA THR A 9 17.02 -14.49 -12.03
C THR A 9 16.63 -13.18 -11.34
N ALA A 10 17.22 -12.04 -11.73
CA ALA A 10 16.87 -10.73 -11.19
C ALA A 10 15.48 -10.25 -11.69
N GLN A 11 15.15 -10.50 -12.96
CA GLN A 11 13.83 -10.15 -13.51
C GLN A 11 12.70 -10.97 -12.87
N ASP A 12 12.87 -12.29 -12.74
CA ASP A 12 11.89 -13.16 -12.07
C ASP A 12 11.68 -12.75 -10.60
N SER A 13 12.77 -12.40 -9.91
CA SER A 13 12.68 -11.94 -8.51
C SER A 13 11.92 -10.62 -8.36
N SER A 14 12.10 -9.68 -9.30
CA SER A 14 11.40 -8.38 -9.28
C SER A 14 9.92 -8.51 -9.67
N ALA A 15 9.57 -9.36 -10.64
CA ALA A 15 8.19 -9.63 -11.01
C ALA A 15 7.43 -10.32 -9.86
N VAL A 16 8.07 -11.27 -9.17
CA VAL A 16 7.51 -11.92 -7.98
C VAL A 16 7.41 -10.96 -6.77
N ALA A 17 8.29 -9.97 -6.66
CA ALA A 17 8.17 -8.92 -5.65
C ALA A 17 6.95 -8.02 -5.90
N ARG A 18 6.78 -7.55 -7.15
CA ARG A 18 5.62 -6.73 -7.53
C ARG A 18 4.30 -7.49 -7.41
N GLY A 19 4.27 -8.77 -7.76
CA GLY A 19 3.09 -9.62 -7.55
C GLY A 19 2.71 -9.72 -6.07
N ARG A 20 3.70 -9.86 -5.19
CA ARG A 20 3.46 -9.88 -3.73
C ARG A 20 2.97 -8.52 -3.20
N GLU A 21 3.53 -7.41 -3.66
CA GLU A 21 3.08 -6.04 -3.31
C GLU A 21 1.62 -5.82 -3.71
N ARG A 22 1.24 -6.30 -4.89
CA ARG A 22 -0.15 -6.26 -5.36
C ARG A 22 -1.06 -7.12 -4.49
N ASP A 23 -0.68 -8.37 -4.18
CA ASP A 23 -1.50 -9.27 -3.36
C ASP A 23 -1.81 -8.69 -1.97
N VAL A 24 -0.82 -8.02 -1.35
CA VAL A 24 -1.01 -7.38 -0.04
C VAL A 24 -1.91 -6.14 -0.13
N LEU A 25 -1.79 -5.35 -1.21
CA LEU A 25 -2.67 -4.21 -1.47
C LEU A 25 -4.12 -4.66 -1.71
N GLU A 26 -4.33 -5.67 -2.56
CA GLU A 26 -5.66 -6.23 -2.83
C GLU A 26 -6.30 -6.80 -1.55
N ARG A 27 -5.50 -7.41 -0.67
CA ARG A 27 -5.98 -7.84 0.64
C ARG A 27 -6.41 -6.66 1.51
N ALA A 28 -5.62 -5.60 1.58
CA ALA A 28 -5.96 -4.40 2.34
C ALA A 28 -7.26 -3.75 1.82
N ILE A 29 -7.43 -3.67 0.49
CA ILE A 29 -8.64 -3.18 -0.17
C ILE A 29 -9.87 -4.01 0.23
N ARG A 30 -9.75 -5.34 0.24
CA ARG A 30 -10.85 -6.22 0.68
C ARG A 30 -11.23 -5.98 2.14
N LEU A 31 -10.24 -5.79 3.03
CA LEU A 31 -10.51 -5.47 4.44
C LEU A 31 -11.23 -4.13 4.59
N LEU A 32 -10.79 -3.10 3.86
CA LEU A 32 -11.46 -1.79 3.84
C LEU A 32 -12.89 -1.87 3.32
N ALA A 33 -13.16 -2.66 2.29
CA ALA A 33 -14.50 -2.87 1.77
C ALA A 33 -15.43 -3.51 2.81
N VAL A 34 -14.93 -4.49 3.58
CA VAL A 34 -15.68 -5.08 4.70
C VAL A 34 -15.89 -4.06 5.82
N ALA A 35 -14.84 -3.32 6.19
CA ALA A 35 -14.91 -2.26 7.20
C ALA A 35 -15.94 -1.19 6.86
N LYS A 36 -16.01 -0.76 5.59
CA LYS A 36 -17.00 0.18 5.08
C LYS A 36 -18.44 -0.30 5.35
N VAL A 37 -18.73 -1.57 5.08
CA VAL A 37 -20.06 -2.15 5.30
C VAL A 37 -20.39 -2.27 6.79
N LYS A 38 -19.39 -2.57 7.63
CA LYS A 38 -19.56 -2.70 9.09
C LYS A 38 -19.62 -1.35 9.80
N GLY A 39 -19.11 -0.30 9.17
CA GLY A 39 -19.05 1.06 9.68
C GLY A 39 -17.85 1.32 10.59
N PRO A 40 -17.60 2.60 10.91
CA PRO A 40 -16.49 3.01 11.77
C PRO A 40 -16.65 2.45 13.20
N ARG A 41 -15.53 2.28 13.91
CA ARG A 41 -15.45 1.72 15.28
C ARG A 41 -15.93 0.26 15.41
N SER A 42 -16.21 -0.42 14.30
CA SER A 42 -16.37 -1.87 14.26
C SER A 42 -15.03 -2.57 14.43
N ARG A 43 -15.04 -3.86 14.79
CA ARG A 43 -13.80 -4.66 14.85
C ARG A 43 -13.11 -4.70 13.49
N GLU A 44 -13.89 -4.84 12.43
CA GLU A 44 -13.44 -4.89 11.04
C GLU A 44 -12.81 -3.57 10.61
N SER A 45 -13.34 -2.43 11.07
CA SER A 45 -12.71 -1.12 10.88
C SER A 45 -11.31 -1.08 11.47
N PHE A 46 -11.14 -1.45 12.74
CA PHE A 46 -9.83 -1.44 13.40
C PHE A 46 -8.84 -2.42 12.78
N GLU A 47 -9.32 -3.59 12.34
CA GLU A 47 -8.48 -4.57 11.63
C GLU A 47 -7.99 -4.02 10.28
N ALA A 48 -8.89 -3.39 9.51
CA ALA A 48 -8.56 -2.81 8.21
C ALA A 48 -7.59 -1.63 8.34
N THR A 49 -7.80 -0.73 9.29
CA THR A 49 -6.94 0.45 9.53
C THR A 49 -5.56 0.06 10.06
N ASP A 50 -5.45 -0.90 11.00
CA ASP A 50 -4.15 -1.42 11.46
C ASP A 50 -3.38 -2.11 10.33
N ASN A 51 -4.07 -2.93 9.53
CA ASN A 51 -3.45 -3.60 8.38
C ASN A 51 -2.91 -2.59 7.36
N LEU A 52 -3.72 -1.57 7.01
CA LEU A 52 -3.34 -0.54 6.05
C LEU A 52 -2.18 0.32 6.58
N ARG A 53 -2.21 0.68 7.87
CA ARG A 53 -1.13 1.45 8.51
C ARG A 53 0.19 0.71 8.44
N ARG A 54 0.20 -0.59 8.78
CA ARG A 54 1.43 -1.42 8.72
C ARG A 54 1.97 -1.53 7.30
N LEU A 55 1.10 -1.69 6.32
CA LEU A 55 1.48 -1.76 4.91
C LEU A 55 2.15 -0.46 4.46
N TRP A 56 1.51 0.68 4.74
CA TRP A 56 2.04 1.99 4.34
C TRP A 56 3.32 2.39 5.09
N LEU A 57 3.50 1.94 6.33
CA LEU A 57 4.77 2.12 7.04
C LEU A 57 5.92 1.41 6.31
N LEU A 58 5.71 0.17 5.84
CA LEU A 58 6.72 -0.56 5.07
C LEU A 58 7.00 0.10 3.71
N PHE A 59 5.97 0.57 3.03
CA PHE A 59 6.14 1.27 1.75
C PHE A 59 6.89 2.58 1.92
N VAL A 60 6.54 3.39 2.92
CA VAL A 60 7.23 4.67 3.17
C VAL A 60 8.70 4.44 3.55
N ASP A 61 9.00 3.41 4.34
CA ASP A 61 10.38 3.03 4.69
C ASP A 61 11.18 2.65 3.43
N ASP A 62 10.65 1.77 2.59
CA ASP A 62 11.29 1.37 1.32
C ASP A 62 11.44 2.56 0.34
N LEU A 63 10.41 3.40 0.23
CA LEU A 63 10.46 4.61 -0.59
C LEU A 63 11.43 5.66 -0.06
N SER A 64 11.79 5.62 1.22
CA SER A 64 12.77 6.54 1.82
C SER A 64 14.21 6.07 1.64
N SER A 65 14.42 4.80 1.30
CA SER A 65 15.74 4.22 1.06
C SER A 65 16.43 4.83 -0.17
N ASP A 66 17.72 5.15 -0.03
CA ASP A 66 18.58 5.60 -1.15
C ASP A 66 18.76 4.53 -2.24
N GLY A 67 18.49 3.26 -1.91
CA GLY A 67 18.54 2.13 -2.83
C GLY A 67 17.26 1.93 -3.66
N ASN A 68 16.22 2.74 -3.45
CA ASN A 68 14.96 2.59 -4.17
C ASN A 68 15.13 2.99 -5.66
N ALA A 69 14.69 2.11 -6.56
CA ALA A 69 14.89 2.27 -8.01
C ALA A 69 13.91 3.24 -8.68
N LEU A 70 12.93 3.79 -7.95
CA LEU A 70 11.95 4.73 -8.49
C LEU A 70 12.53 6.15 -8.59
N PRO A 71 12.06 6.96 -9.57
CA PRO A 71 12.42 8.36 -9.66
C PRO A 71 12.09 9.13 -8.37
N GLU A 72 12.98 10.04 -7.96
CA GLU A 72 12.83 10.83 -6.72
C GLU A 72 11.48 11.54 -6.62
N ALA A 73 11.01 12.15 -7.72
CA ALA A 73 9.71 12.82 -7.77
C ALA A 73 8.53 11.87 -7.52
N LEU A 74 8.62 10.62 -8.03
CA LEU A 74 7.60 9.60 -7.80
C LEU A 74 7.64 9.11 -6.35
N ARG A 75 8.83 8.88 -5.81
CA ARG A 75 9.03 8.52 -4.39
C ARG A 75 8.41 9.58 -3.47
N ALA A 76 8.71 10.86 -3.68
CA ALA A 76 8.16 11.96 -2.90
C ALA A 76 6.63 12.04 -2.97
N SER A 77 6.05 11.79 -4.15
CA SER A 77 4.60 11.75 -4.35
C SER A 77 3.96 10.58 -3.58
N LEU A 78 4.54 9.38 -3.66
CA LEU A 78 4.05 8.20 -2.96
C LEU A 78 4.19 8.33 -1.43
N ILE A 79 5.29 8.91 -0.93
CA ILE A 79 5.47 9.22 0.49
C ILE A 79 4.39 10.19 0.96
N SER A 80 4.08 11.22 0.17
CA SER A 80 3.02 12.18 0.50
C SER A 80 1.64 11.51 0.60
N ILE A 81 1.35 10.56 -0.29
CA ILE A 81 0.14 9.74 -0.22
C ILE A 81 0.15 8.87 1.04
N GLY A 82 1.27 8.20 1.35
CA GLY A 82 1.38 7.36 2.55
C GLY A 82 1.17 8.13 3.85
N LEU A 83 1.69 9.36 3.94
CA LEU A 83 1.44 10.26 5.06
C LEU A 83 -0.04 10.68 5.16
N TRP A 84 -0.70 10.93 4.03
CA TRP A 84 -2.14 11.21 4.01
C TRP A 84 -2.95 9.97 4.46
N VAL A 85 -2.63 8.78 3.96
CA VAL A 85 -3.28 7.53 4.37
C VAL A 85 -3.15 7.30 5.87
N MET A 86 -1.96 7.49 6.44
CA MET A 86 -1.74 7.37 7.90
C MET A 86 -2.65 8.31 8.70
N ARG A 87 -2.84 9.54 8.24
CA ARG A 87 -3.72 10.52 8.89
C ARG A 87 -5.20 10.14 8.77
N GLU A 88 -5.61 9.62 7.62
CA GLU A 88 -7.00 9.19 7.41
C GLU A 88 -7.36 7.96 8.24
N VAL A 89 -6.48 6.96 8.34
CA VAL A 89 -6.75 5.81 9.22
C VAL A 89 -6.86 6.23 10.68
N ASP A 90 -6.06 7.18 11.15
CA ASP A 90 -6.19 7.78 12.49
C ASP A 90 -7.53 8.50 12.69
N ALA A 91 -8.01 9.20 11.66
CA ALA A 91 -9.29 9.89 11.70
C ALA A 91 -10.46 8.90 11.75
N ILE A 92 -10.38 7.78 11.01
CA ILE A 92 -11.36 6.69 11.07
C ILE A 92 -11.35 6.01 12.44
N ASP A 93 -10.18 5.65 12.96
CA ASP A 93 -10.04 5.00 14.27
C ASP A 93 -10.59 5.86 15.41
N SER A 94 -10.40 7.18 15.31
CA SER A 94 -10.95 8.15 16.28
C SER A 94 -12.43 8.49 16.06
N GLY A 95 -13.05 7.97 14.99
CA GLY A 95 -14.45 8.22 14.64
C GLY A 95 -14.71 9.65 14.16
N LYS A 96 -13.69 10.34 13.66
CA LYS A 96 -13.78 11.70 13.11
C LYS A 96 -14.21 11.72 11.64
N CYS A 97 -13.95 10.63 10.91
CA CYS A 97 -14.43 10.43 9.55
C CYS A 97 -14.74 8.94 9.30
N ASP A 98 -15.33 8.64 8.15
CA ASP A 98 -15.65 7.30 7.66
C ASP A 98 -15.20 7.13 6.19
N ASN A 99 -14.09 7.79 5.84
CA ASN A 99 -13.58 7.87 4.46
C ASN A 99 -12.91 6.58 3.96
N PHE A 100 -13.60 5.45 4.09
CA PHE A 100 -13.15 4.16 3.55
C PHE A 100 -13.06 4.20 2.02
N ASP A 101 -13.95 4.93 1.36
CA ASP A 101 -13.97 5.05 -0.10
C ASP A 101 -12.69 5.68 -0.65
N GLY A 102 -12.23 6.80 -0.07
CA GLY A 102 -10.98 7.42 -0.47
C GLY A 102 -9.76 6.53 -0.24
N LEU A 103 -9.75 5.77 0.87
CA LEU A 103 -8.69 4.79 1.12
C LEU A 103 -8.72 3.66 0.10
N ILE A 104 -9.89 3.12 -0.24
CA ILE A 104 -10.03 2.05 -1.24
C ILE A 104 -9.57 2.54 -2.62
N GLU A 105 -10.03 3.71 -3.05
CA GLU A 105 -9.72 4.27 -4.37
C GLU A 105 -8.22 4.47 -4.57
N ILE A 106 -7.54 5.11 -3.62
CA ILE A 106 -6.10 5.36 -3.70
C ILE A 106 -5.30 4.05 -3.74
N ASN A 107 -5.64 3.10 -2.87
CA ASN A 107 -4.92 1.82 -2.85
C ASN A 107 -5.19 0.99 -4.11
N GLN A 108 -6.40 1.08 -4.69
CA GLN A 108 -6.72 0.44 -5.96
C GLN A 108 -5.92 1.06 -7.12
N MET A 109 -5.86 2.39 -7.21
CA MET A 109 -5.06 3.08 -8.24
C MET A 109 -3.57 2.68 -8.18
N ILE A 110 -3.02 2.53 -6.98
CA ILE A 110 -1.63 2.10 -6.79
C ILE A 110 -1.47 0.62 -7.19
N ALA A 111 -2.39 -0.26 -6.78
CA ALA A 111 -2.36 -1.67 -7.15
C ALA A 111 -2.45 -1.87 -8.68
N ASP A 112 -3.29 -1.08 -9.35
CA ASP A 112 -3.43 -1.12 -10.81
C ASP A 112 -2.17 -0.59 -11.52
N GLY A 113 -1.46 0.36 -10.91
CA GLY A 113 -0.19 0.89 -11.42
C GLY A 113 1.01 -0.08 -11.30
N LEU A 114 0.86 -1.17 -10.55
CA LEU A 114 1.88 -2.23 -10.40
C LEU A 114 1.79 -3.33 -11.47
N ALA A 115 0.80 -3.27 -12.37
CA ALA A 115 0.52 -4.27 -13.41
C ALA A 115 1.57 -4.35 -14.54
#